data_AF-A0A959AIE4-F1
#
_entry.id   AF-A0A959AIE4-F1
#
_cell.length_a   1.000
_cell.length_b   1.000
_cell.length_c   1.000
_cell.angle_alpha   90.00
_cell.angle_beta   90.00
_cell.angle_gamma   90.00
#
_symmetry.space_group_name_H-M   'P 1'
#
loop_
_entity.id
_entity.type
_entity.pdbx_description
1 polymer ?
#
loop_
_entity_poly.entity_id
_entity_poly.type
_entity_poly.pdbx_seq_one_letter_code
_entity_poly.pdbx_strand_id
1 'polypeptide(L)'
;MTAKFLQKTLLTIVILFNALVVISAQEMEGEIRYLLVHNWTKKMMTLDYLSQQQRDRMAYMWGNDSEWKTYANLYFNSTESKYEDSEESAEHEDDGYSWRRDAYAIRRNFEKNTVFDIVTVLSKTYVIEDTLKAQDWKILNDMKEVAGHVCMNAFWEDTIKQQKITAWFALDMPAQLGPERLCGLPGIILEADINDGALLITADRIQLKKLTNELDKPKKVKGKHITEAEYREKTDELIKEKRKAEEAWFWALRY
;
A
#
# COMPACT_ATOMS: atom_id res chain seq x y z
N MET A 1 3.73 63.61 -7.34
CA MET A 1 4.24 62.78 -6.20
C MET A 1 3.54 61.42 -6.10
N THR A 2 2.74 61.01 -7.09
CA THR A 2 1.75 59.92 -7.00
C THR A 2 2.22 58.60 -7.63
N ALA A 3 2.98 58.64 -8.73
CA ALA A 3 3.43 57.43 -9.44
C ALA A 3 4.46 56.58 -8.65
N LYS A 4 5.43 57.22 -7.98
CA LYS A 4 6.42 56.50 -7.14
C LYS A 4 5.80 55.86 -5.89
N PHE A 5 4.67 56.38 -5.42
CA PHE A 5 3.96 55.83 -4.26
C PHE A 5 3.16 54.58 -4.64
N LEU A 6 2.48 54.61 -5.79
CA LEU A 6 1.79 53.46 -6.40
C LEU A 6 2.75 52.31 -6.76
N GLN A 7 3.92 52.62 -7.32
CA GLN A 7 4.91 51.59 -7.67
C GLN A 7 5.50 50.92 -6.42
N LYS A 8 5.74 51.67 -5.34
CA LYS A 8 6.18 51.11 -4.06
C LYS A 8 5.10 50.26 -3.40
N THR A 9 3.83 50.69 -3.41
CA THR A 9 2.72 49.89 -2.88
C THR A 9 2.52 48.59 -3.66
N LEU A 10 2.62 48.62 -5.00
CA LEU A 10 2.55 47.40 -5.83
C LEU A 10 3.71 46.43 -5.54
N LEU A 11 4.94 46.94 -5.38
CA LEU A 11 6.11 46.11 -5.06
C LEU A 11 5.96 45.45 -3.68
N THR A 12 5.40 46.17 -2.71
CA THR A 12 5.20 45.65 -1.34
C THR A 12 4.13 44.57 -1.32
N ILE A 13 3.05 44.72 -2.11
CA ILE A 13 2.00 43.69 -2.27
C ILE A 13 2.56 42.44 -2.95
N VAL A 14 3.41 42.56 -3.97
CA VAL A 14 4.05 41.40 -4.64
C VAL A 14 5.01 40.68 -3.70
N ILE A 15 5.76 41.40 -2.86
CA ILE A 15 6.64 40.80 -1.85
C ILE A 15 5.85 40.11 -0.73
N LEU A 16 4.74 40.71 -0.27
CA LEU A 16 3.82 40.08 0.69
C LEU A 16 3.10 38.85 0.09
N PHE A 17 2.77 38.88 -1.19
CA PHE A 17 2.16 37.74 -1.89
C PHE A 17 3.18 36.60 -2.10
N ASN A 18 4.45 36.91 -2.39
CA ASN A 18 5.52 35.92 -2.45
C ASN A 18 5.88 35.37 -1.06
N ALA A 19 5.81 36.18 0.00
CA ALA A 19 6.06 35.73 1.36
C ALA A 19 4.95 34.79 1.88
N LEU A 20 3.70 34.94 1.40
CA LEU A 20 2.60 34.04 1.74
C LEU A 20 2.68 32.67 1.05
N VAL A 21 3.32 32.58 -0.12
CA VAL A 21 3.56 31.27 -0.79
C VAL A 21 4.62 30.44 -0.08
N VAL A 22 5.47 31.06 0.76
CA VAL A 22 6.52 30.36 1.52
C VAL A 22 6.00 29.78 2.85
N ILE A 23 4.76 30.09 3.26
CA ILE A 23 4.22 29.59 4.52
C ILE A 23 3.50 28.25 4.28
N SER A 24 4.20 27.20 4.70
CA SER A 24 3.78 25.80 4.88
C SER A 24 3.93 24.86 3.68
N ALA A 25 5.17 24.65 3.25
CA ALA A 25 5.61 23.26 3.09
C ALA A 25 5.99 22.74 4.49
N GLN A 26 4.99 22.44 5.33
CA GLN A 26 5.25 21.58 6.47
C GLN A 26 5.74 20.26 5.88
N GLU A 27 6.93 19.81 6.28
CA GLU A 27 7.37 18.45 6.00
C GLU A 27 6.30 17.52 6.58
N MET A 28 5.46 16.97 5.69
CA MET A 28 4.43 16.01 6.08
C MET A 28 5.15 14.71 6.42
N GLU A 29 5.54 14.60 7.68
CA GLU A 29 6.08 13.38 8.27
C GLU A 29 5.02 12.75 9.17
N GLY A 30 4.90 11.44 9.08
CA GLY A 30 3.94 10.73 9.89
C GLY A 30 3.97 9.22 9.74
N GLU A 31 3.05 8.62 10.49
CA GLU A 31 2.78 7.20 10.51
C GLU A 31 1.29 6.99 10.27
N ILE A 32 0.96 6.04 9.41
CA ILE A 32 -0.40 5.54 9.19
C ILE A 32 -0.42 4.08 9.57
N ARG A 33 -1.27 3.72 10.53
CA ARG A 33 -1.61 2.33 10.84
C ARG A 33 -2.80 1.92 10.00
N TYR A 34 -2.65 0.83 9.26
CA TYR A 34 -3.70 0.20 8.47
C TYR A 34 -4.21 -1.05 9.17
N LEU A 35 -5.52 -1.21 9.20
CA LEU A 35 -6.20 -2.46 9.50
C LEU A 35 -6.40 -3.23 8.19
N LEU A 36 -5.87 -4.45 8.12
CA LEU A 36 -6.08 -5.36 7.01
C LEU A 36 -7.10 -6.41 7.44
N VAL A 37 -8.24 -6.45 6.77
CA VAL A 37 -9.28 -7.48 6.94
C VAL A 37 -9.17 -8.44 5.77
N HIS A 38 -8.75 -9.66 6.06
CA HIS A 38 -8.59 -10.71 5.06
C HIS A 38 -9.83 -11.59 5.10
N ASN A 39 -10.45 -11.87 3.95
CA ASN A 39 -11.57 -12.80 3.86
C ASN A 39 -11.19 -14.01 3.00
N TRP A 40 -11.00 -15.15 3.66
CA TRP A 40 -10.54 -16.38 3.01
C TRP A 40 -11.52 -16.87 1.95
N THR A 41 -12.81 -16.90 2.29
CA THR A 41 -13.87 -17.41 1.41
C THR A 41 -13.92 -16.61 0.11
N LYS A 42 -13.86 -15.28 0.19
CA LYS A 42 -13.81 -14.40 -0.98
C LYS A 42 -12.54 -14.63 -1.79
N LYS A 43 -11.36 -14.75 -1.16
CA LYS A 43 -10.10 -15.07 -1.88
C LYS A 43 -10.23 -16.38 -2.67
N MET A 44 -10.80 -17.42 -2.07
CA MET A 44 -11.03 -18.70 -2.76
C MET A 44 -12.02 -18.57 -3.92
N MET A 45 -13.05 -17.73 -3.78
CA MET A 45 -14.02 -17.47 -4.84
C MET A 45 -13.41 -16.78 -6.06
N THR A 46 -12.31 -16.03 -5.89
CA THR A 46 -11.61 -15.38 -7.00
C THR A 46 -10.83 -16.35 -7.89
N LEU A 47 -10.62 -17.61 -7.47
CA LEU A 47 -9.89 -18.61 -8.23
C LEU A 47 -10.79 -19.22 -9.32
N ASP A 48 -10.62 -18.73 -10.54
CA ASP A 48 -11.39 -19.10 -11.72
C ASP A 48 -11.13 -20.55 -12.20
N TYR A 49 -9.99 -21.12 -11.83
CA TYR A 49 -9.54 -22.46 -12.22
C TYR A 49 -9.98 -23.58 -11.27
N LEU A 50 -10.55 -23.26 -10.10
CA LEU A 50 -11.17 -24.27 -9.25
C LEU A 50 -12.59 -24.55 -9.72
N SER A 51 -13.08 -25.77 -9.54
CA SER A 51 -14.49 -26.07 -9.76
C SER A 51 -15.36 -25.40 -8.68
N GLN A 52 -16.63 -25.14 -9.00
CA GLN A 52 -17.58 -24.60 -8.03
C GLN A 52 -17.70 -25.51 -6.80
N GLN A 53 -17.69 -26.83 -7.00
CA GLN A 53 -17.75 -27.80 -5.92
C GLN A 53 -16.53 -27.74 -4.99
N GLN A 54 -15.32 -27.54 -5.53
CA GLN A 54 -14.11 -27.35 -4.73
C GLN A 54 -14.21 -26.07 -3.90
N ARG A 55 -14.63 -24.96 -4.52
CA ARG A 55 -14.85 -23.68 -3.83
C ARG A 55 -15.89 -23.80 -2.72
N ASP A 56 -17.03 -24.44 -2.97
CA ASP A 56 -18.12 -24.60 -2.00
C ASP A 56 -17.71 -25.52 -0.84
N ARG A 57 -17.00 -26.61 -1.12
CA ARG A 57 -16.44 -27.49 -0.09
C ARG A 57 -15.46 -26.73 0.80
N MET A 58 -14.56 -25.98 0.17
CA MET A 58 -13.56 -25.17 0.85
C MET A 58 -14.23 -24.11 1.73
N ALA A 59 -15.19 -23.35 1.21
CA ALA A 59 -16.01 -22.40 1.97
C ALA A 59 -16.71 -23.06 3.17
N TYR A 60 -17.31 -24.24 2.97
CA TYR A 60 -17.96 -24.99 4.04
C TYR A 60 -16.98 -25.46 5.14
N MET A 61 -15.74 -25.82 4.78
CA MET A 61 -14.72 -26.27 5.75
C MET A 61 -14.26 -25.16 6.70
N TRP A 62 -14.29 -23.90 6.27
CA TRP A 62 -13.80 -22.76 7.06
C TRP A 62 -14.92 -21.94 7.73
N GLY A 63 -16.19 -22.27 7.45
CA GLY A 63 -17.35 -21.83 8.23
C GLY A 63 -17.49 -20.30 8.35
N ASN A 64 -18.01 -19.85 9.51
CA ASN A 64 -18.26 -18.44 9.80
C ASN A 64 -17.00 -17.62 10.15
N ASP A 65 -15.88 -18.26 10.52
CA ASP A 65 -14.62 -17.59 10.91
C ASP A 65 -13.64 -17.52 9.73
N SER A 66 -14.14 -17.02 8.60
CA SER A 66 -13.33 -16.87 7.37
C SER A 66 -12.58 -15.54 7.30
N GLU A 67 -12.75 -14.68 8.31
CA GLU A 67 -12.13 -13.37 8.37
C GLU A 67 -11.08 -13.32 9.49
N TRP A 68 -9.89 -12.84 9.15
CA TRP A 68 -8.85 -12.55 10.13
C TRP A 68 -8.29 -11.16 9.89
N LYS A 69 -7.82 -10.54 10.96
CA LYS A 69 -7.34 -9.16 10.95
C LYS A 69 -5.86 -9.09 11.22
N THR A 70 -5.17 -8.20 10.54
CA THR A 70 -3.77 -7.85 10.82
C THR A 70 -3.58 -6.35 10.76
N TYR A 71 -2.50 -5.84 11.34
CA TYR A 71 -2.12 -4.44 11.22
C TYR A 71 -0.84 -4.30 10.40
N ALA A 72 -0.74 -3.20 9.68
CA ALA A 72 0.48 -2.79 9.00
C ALA A 72 0.72 -1.29 9.21
N ASN A 73 1.99 -0.89 9.19
CA ASN A 73 2.38 0.50 9.40
C ASN A 73 3.02 1.06 8.13
N LEU A 74 2.61 2.26 7.74
CA LEU A 74 3.23 3.09 6.73
C LEU A 74 3.87 4.30 7.41
N TYR A 75 5.19 4.36 7.36
CA TYR A 75 5.95 5.54 7.76
C TYR A 75 6.28 6.35 6.52
N PHE A 76 6.12 7.66 6.58
CA PHE A 76 6.39 8.53 5.46
C PHE A 76 6.96 9.87 5.89
N ASN A 77 7.77 10.44 5.00
CA ASN A 77 8.15 11.85 5.02
C ASN A 77 7.92 12.44 3.62
N SER A 78 8.45 13.63 3.37
CA SER A 78 8.32 14.31 2.08
C SER A 78 9.04 13.61 0.92
N THR A 79 9.96 12.68 1.18
CA THR A 79 10.92 12.16 0.19
C THR A 79 10.89 10.64 0.04
N GLU A 80 10.57 9.93 1.11
CA GLU A 80 10.61 8.47 1.26
C GLU A 80 9.38 7.96 2.01
N SER A 81 9.03 6.69 1.73
CA SER A 81 8.08 5.92 2.52
C SER A 81 8.60 4.52 2.80
N LYS A 82 8.10 3.94 3.88
CA LYS A 82 8.33 2.55 4.29
C LYS A 82 7.03 1.95 4.80
N TYR A 83 6.63 0.83 4.21
CA TYR A 83 5.50 0.02 4.65
C TYR A 83 6.01 -1.33 5.17
N GLU A 84 5.52 -1.77 6.33
CA GLU A 84 5.85 -3.07 6.92
C GLU A 84 4.70 -3.61 7.77
N ASP A 85 4.72 -4.92 8.04
CA ASP A 85 3.73 -5.55 8.92
C ASP A 85 3.92 -5.06 10.37
N SER A 86 2.82 -4.72 11.05
CA SER A 86 2.87 -4.31 12.46
C SER A 86 3.09 -5.53 13.35
N GLU A 87 3.80 -5.35 14.47
CA GLU A 87 3.90 -6.36 15.53
C GLU A 87 2.64 -6.43 16.41
N GLU A 88 1.73 -5.46 16.28
CA GLU A 88 0.45 -5.45 16.99
C GLU A 88 -0.46 -6.56 16.45
N SER A 89 -0.93 -7.44 17.35
CA SER A 89 -1.96 -8.41 17.01
C SER A 89 -3.33 -7.73 16.97
N ALA A 90 -4.10 -7.98 15.90
CA ALA A 90 -5.48 -7.51 15.81
C ALA A 90 -6.48 -8.43 16.52
N GLU A 91 -6.05 -9.63 16.90
CA GLU A 91 -6.83 -10.64 17.61
C GLU A 91 -6.14 -10.98 18.94
N HIS A 92 -6.92 -11.36 19.96
CA HIS A 92 -6.34 -11.72 21.26
C HIS A 92 -5.47 -12.98 21.10
N GLU A 93 -4.23 -12.91 21.59
CA GLU A 93 -3.30 -14.05 21.66
C GLU A 93 -3.89 -15.12 22.60
N ASP A 94 -4.77 -15.98 22.09
CA ASP A 94 -5.23 -17.16 22.79
C ASP A 94 -4.94 -18.38 21.91
N ASP A 95 -3.64 -18.62 21.69
CA ASP A 95 -3.03 -19.93 21.45
C ASP A 95 -1.56 -19.68 21.11
N GLY A 96 -0.63 -20.23 21.91
CA GLY A 96 0.82 -19.97 21.89
C GLY A 96 1.60 -20.38 20.62
N TYR A 97 0.97 -20.37 19.45
CA TYR A 97 1.59 -20.54 18.14
C TYR A 97 2.00 -19.18 17.56
N SER A 98 3.26 -18.81 17.76
CA SER A 98 3.88 -17.73 16.98
C SER A 98 4.27 -18.25 15.61
N TRP A 99 3.44 -17.96 14.59
CA TRP A 99 3.84 -18.17 13.20
C TRP A 99 5.00 -17.24 12.88
N ARG A 100 6.09 -17.80 12.32
CA ARG A 100 7.21 -16.98 11.86
C ARG A 100 6.72 -16.09 10.71
N ARG A 101 6.59 -14.79 10.97
CA ARG A 101 6.25 -13.82 9.93
C ARG A 101 7.37 -13.75 8.90
N ASP A 102 7.00 -13.85 7.64
CA ASP A 102 7.93 -13.66 6.53
C ASP A 102 8.45 -12.21 6.55
N ALA A 103 9.72 -12.02 6.17
CA ALA A 103 10.26 -10.67 6.07
C ALA A 103 9.53 -9.92 4.95
N TYR A 104 8.87 -8.82 5.31
CA TYR A 104 8.17 -7.96 4.37
C TYR A 104 8.41 -6.49 4.70
N ALA A 105 8.95 -5.75 3.74
CA ALA A 105 9.11 -4.31 3.84
C ALA A 105 9.14 -3.70 2.45
N ILE A 106 8.32 -2.68 2.21
CA ILE A 106 8.25 -1.96 0.95
C ILE A 106 8.77 -0.55 1.17
N ARG A 107 9.75 -0.12 0.38
CA ARG A 107 10.30 1.24 0.49
C ARG A 107 10.29 1.94 -0.85
N ARG A 108 9.91 3.20 -0.81
CA ARG A 108 9.80 4.07 -1.99
C ARG A 108 10.59 5.32 -1.70
N ASN A 109 11.47 5.73 -2.60
CA ASN A 109 12.11 7.04 -2.55
C ASN A 109 11.69 7.80 -3.81
N PHE A 110 10.96 8.90 -3.62
CA PHE A 110 10.37 9.71 -4.67
C PHE A 110 11.34 10.73 -5.25
N GLU A 111 12.32 11.19 -4.46
CA GLU A 111 13.37 12.09 -4.96
C GLU A 111 14.29 11.40 -5.97
N LYS A 112 14.67 10.16 -5.68
CA LYS A 112 15.57 9.34 -6.51
C LYS A 112 14.81 8.45 -7.48
N ASN A 113 13.48 8.36 -7.34
CA ASN A 113 12.61 7.48 -8.11
C ASN A 113 13.05 6.00 -8.02
N THR A 114 13.42 5.53 -6.82
CA THR A 114 13.93 4.17 -6.59
C THR A 114 13.00 3.36 -5.68
N VAL A 115 12.91 2.06 -5.96
CA VAL A 115 12.22 1.08 -5.11
C VAL A 115 13.22 0.21 -4.36
N PHE A 116 12.86 -0.17 -3.13
CA PHE A 116 13.58 -1.16 -2.34
C PHE A 116 12.56 -2.05 -1.61
N ASP A 117 12.34 -3.26 -2.10
CA ASP A 117 11.34 -4.18 -1.53
C ASP A 117 12.01 -5.43 -0.97
N ILE A 118 11.55 -5.86 0.20
CA ILE A 118 11.84 -7.17 0.76
C ILE A 118 10.54 -7.95 0.67
N VAL A 119 10.53 -9.00 -0.15
CA VAL A 119 9.36 -9.84 -0.37
C VAL A 119 9.74 -11.30 -0.25
N THR A 120 8.79 -12.12 0.19
CA THR A 120 8.99 -13.57 0.29
C THR A 120 8.10 -14.28 -0.74
N VAL A 121 8.71 -15.20 -1.49
CA VAL A 121 8.04 -16.05 -2.49
C VAL A 121 8.46 -17.48 -2.21
N LEU A 122 7.51 -18.40 -1.99
CA LEU A 122 7.79 -19.80 -1.65
C LEU A 122 8.81 -19.95 -0.49
N SER A 123 8.62 -19.18 0.59
CA SER A 123 9.50 -19.17 1.76
C SER A 123 10.95 -18.75 1.49
N LYS A 124 11.24 -18.14 0.34
CA LYS A 124 12.53 -17.53 0.00
C LYS A 124 12.39 -16.02 -0.05
N THR A 125 13.27 -15.32 0.65
CA THR A 125 13.30 -13.85 0.67
C THR A 125 14.09 -13.29 -0.51
N TYR A 126 13.50 -12.31 -1.19
CA TYR A 126 14.07 -11.57 -2.30
C TYR A 126 14.15 -10.08 -1.96
N VAL A 127 15.15 -9.42 -2.53
CA VAL A 127 15.35 -7.98 -2.41
C VAL A 127 15.20 -7.37 -3.80
N ILE A 128 14.25 -6.48 -3.98
CA ILE A 128 13.98 -5.84 -5.27
C ILE A 128 14.50 -4.42 -5.21
N GLU A 129 15.44 -4.10 -6.10
CA GLU A 129 15.98 -2.75 -6.29
C GLU A 129 15.83 -2.36 -7.75
N ASP A 130 15.00 -1.35 -8.02
CA ASP A 130 14.69 -0.92 -9.38
C ASP A 130 14.20 0.54 -9.39
N THR A 131 13.77 1.01 -10.55
CA THR A 131 13.14 2.31 -10.75
C THR A 131 11.66 2.24 -10.34
N LEU A 132 11.19 3.27 -9.65
CA LEU A 132 9.78 3.42 -9.30
C LEU A 132 8.94 3.60 -10.57
N LYS A 133 7.96 2.71 -10.74
CA LYS A 133 6.94 2.77 -11.80
C LYS A 133 5.58 2.89 -11.13
N ALA A 134 4.87 3.96 -11.46
CA ALA A 134 3.48 4.13 -11.05
C ALA A 134 2.58 3.13 -11.79
N GLN A 135 1.48 2.73 -11.14
CA GLN A 135 0.45 1.93 -11.79
C GLN A 135 -0.47 2.80 -12.65
N ASP A 136 -1.04 2.19 -13.69
CA ASP A 136 -1.99 2.86 -14.60
C ASP A 136 -3.40 2.89 -13.99
N TRP A 137 -3.58 3.79 -13.02
CA TRP A 137 -4.85 3.99 -12.34
C TRP A 137 -5.89 4.67 -13.25
N LYS A 138 -7.13 4.16 -13.20
CA LYS A 138 -8.31 4.83 -13.75
C LYS A 138 -9.01 5.57 -12.62
N ILE A 139 -8.79 6.88 -12.53
CA ILE A 139 -9.45 7.73 -11.54
C ILE A 139 -10.95 7.78 -11.85
N LEU A 140 -11.76 7.54 -10.82
CA LEU A 140 -13.22 7.60 -10.86
C LEU A 140 -13.67 8.84 -10.06
N ASN A 141 -14.99 9.09 -10.04
CA ASN A 141 -15.56 10.32 -9.46
C ASN A 141 -16.39 10.06 -8.19
N ASP A 142 -16.29 8.87 -7.61
CA ASP A 142 -17.01 8.58 -6.37
C ASP A 142 -16.22 9.15 -5.19
N MET A 143 -16.95 9.72 -4.23
CA MET A 143 -16.38 10.27 -3.02
C MET A 143 -16.86 9.49 -1.81
N LYS A 144 -15.94 9.24 -0.88
CA LYS A 144 -16.22 8.58 0.39
C LYS A 144 -15.37 9.19 1.48
N GLU A 145 -15.89 9.24 2.71
CA GLU A 145 -15.09 9.58 3.87
C GLU A 145 -14.39 8.32 4.42
N VAL A 146 -13.07 8.39 4.60
CA VAL A 146 -12.25 7.32 5.21
C VAL A 146 -11.38 7.94 6.28
N ALA A 147 -11.43 7.40 7.50
CA ALA A 147 -10.65 7.89 8.64
C ALA A 147 -10.78 9.41 8.91
N GLY A 148 -11.93 10.02 8.57
CA GLY A 148 -12.18 11.45 8.72
C GLY A 148 -11.71 12.33 7.55
N HIS A 149 -11.20 11.74 6.47
CA HIS A 149 -10.71 12.43 5.28
C HIS A 149 -11.63 12.18 4.08
N VAL A 150 -11.80 13.19 3.24
CA VAL A 150 -12.56 13.07 1.98
C VAL A 150 -11.67 12.43 0.93
N CYS A 151 -12.06 11.24 0.49
CA CYS A 151 -11.33 10.44 -0.48
C CYS A 151 -12.08 10.33 -1.81
N MET A 152 -11.33 10.18 -2.89
CA MET A 152 -11.82 9.82 -4.22
C MET A 152 -11.33 8.44 -4.61
N ASN A 153 -12.11 7.69 -5.39
CA ASN A 153 -11.71 6.36 -5.82
C ASN A 153 -10.89 6.33 -7.13
N ALA A 154 -10.07 5.31 -7.26
CA ALA A 154 -9.41 4.92 -8.48
C ALA A 154 -9.43 3.39 -8.61
N PHE A 155 -9.47 2.93 -9.85
CA PHE A 155 -9.51 1.52 -10.19
C PHE A 155 -8.24 1.10 -10.95
N TRP A 156 -7.65 -0.03 -10.56
CA TRP A 156 -6.55 -0.68 -11.27
C TRP A 156 -6.76 -2.19 -11.29
N GLU A 157 -6.26 -2.84 -12.34
CA GLU A 157 -6.34 -4.29 -12.51
C GLU A 157 -4.93 -4.87 -12.64
N ASP A 158 -4.53 -5.72 -11.70
CA ASP A 158 -3.27 -6.45 -11.77
C ASP A 158 -3.43 -7.62 -12.74
N THR A 159 -2.73 -7.56 -13.86
CA THR A 159 -2.79 -8.59 -14.91
C THR A 159 -2.06 -9.88 -14.57
N ILE A 160 -1.14 -9.86 -13.60
CA ILE A 160 -0.40 -11.05 -13.17
C ILE A 160 -1.22 -11.83 -12.15
N LYS A 161 -1.68 -11.16 -11.09
CA LYS A 161 -2.50 -11.78 -10.06
C LYS A 161 -3.98 -11.87 -10.41
N GLN A 162 -4.40 -11.22 -11.49
CA GLN A 162 -5.81 -11.09 -11.92
C GLN A 162 -6.68 -10.49 -10.80
N GLN A 163 -6.14 -9.48 -10.11
CA GLN A 163 -6.81 -8.80 -9.01
C GLN A 163 -7.41 -7.49 -9.48
N LYS A 164 -8.66 -7.24 -9.08
CA LYS A 164 -9.34 -5.96 -9.20
C LYS A 164 -9.08 -5.15 -7.94
N ILE A 165 -8.55 -3.95 -8.10
CA ILE A 165 -8.12 -3.12 -6.98
C ILE A 165 -8.83 -1.78 -7.08
N THR A 166 -9.63 -1.48 -6.06
CA THR A 166 -10.27 -0.17 -5.88
C THR A 166 -9.59 0.54 -4.73
N ALA A 167 -8.88 1.62 -5.01
CA ALA A 167 -8.18 2.42 -4.01
C ALA A 167 -8.94 3.74 -3.78
N TRP A 168 -9.03 4.16 -2.51
CA TRP A 168 -9.58 5.44 -2.09
C TRP A 168 -8.44 6.31 -1.56
N PHE A 169 -8.18 7.43 -2.22
CA PHE A 169 -7.10 8.34 -1.86
C PHE A 169 -7.61 9.68 -1.35
N ALA A 170 -6.96 10.20 -0.32
CA ALA A 170 -7.33 11.45 0.35
C ALA A 170 -6.98 12.68 -0.50
N LEU A 171 -7.93 13.60 -0.65
CA LEU A 171 -7.74 14.83 -1.44
C LEU A 171 -7.00 15.94 -0.68
N ASP A 172 -7.05 15.90 0.65
CA ASP A 172 -6.42 16.86 1.56
C ASP A 172 -4.98 16.48 1.96
N MET A 173 -4.56 15.25 1.66
CA MET A 173 -3.20 14.75 1.90
C MET A 173 -2.47 14.46 0.56
N PRO A 174 -1.93 15.48 -0.12
CA PRO A 174 -1.34 15.35 -1.46
C PRO A 174 0.07 14.73 -1.39
N ALA A 175 0.13 13.41 -1.26
CA ALA A 175 1.36 12.63 -1.39
C ALA A 175 1.06 11.29 -2.08
N GLN A 176 1.90 10.87 -3.03
CA GLN A 176 1.65 9.69 -3.87
C GLN A 176 1.98 8.36 -3.18
N LEU A 177 1.44 8.18 -1.97
CA LEU A 177 1.76 7.09 -1.05
C LEU A 177 0.57 6.15 -0.86
N GLY A 178 0.84 4.93 -0.41
CA GLY A 178 -0.22 3.99 -0.09
C GLY A 178 0.31 2.73 0.60
N PRO A 179 -0.61 1.85 1.05
CA PRO A 179 -0.24 0.57 1.64
C PRO A 179 0.29 -0.40 0.58
N GLU A 180 1.02 -1.42 1.03
CA GLU A 180 1.58 -2.45 0.17
C GLU A 180 2.47 -1.84 -0.93
N ARG A 181 2.21 -2.20 -2.20
CA ARG A 181 2.91 -1.66 -3.39
C ARG A 181 2.03 -0.65 -4.15
N LEU A 182 0.92 -0.20 -3.56
CA LEU A 182 -0.03 0.71 -4.18
C LEU A 182 0.46 2.14 -4.04
N CYS A 183 0.75 2.81 -5.16
CA CYS A 183 1.25 4.20 -5.16
C CYS A 183 0.88 4.90 -6.48
N GLY A 184 1.26 6.18 -6.63
CA GLY A 184 1.08 6.92 -7.89
C GLY A 184 -0.28 7.61 -8.07
N LEU A 185 -1.14 7.61 -7.04
CA LEU A 185 -2.33 8.47 -7.02
C LEU A 185 -1.99 9.87 -6.49
N PRO A 186 -2.77 10.91 -6.83
CA PRO A 186 -2.49 12.30 -6.42
C PRO A 186 -2.49 12.56 -4.90
N GLY A 187 -2.97 11.61 -4.09
CA GLY A 187 -3.00 11.69 -2.64
C GLY A 187 -2.78 10.33 -1.99
N ILE A 188 -2.70 10.31 -0.66
CA ILE A 188 -2.38 9.09 0.09
C ILE A 188 -3.58 8.14 0.01
N ILE A 189 -3.33 6.89 -0.37
CA ILE A 189 -4.34 5.83 -0.36
C ILE A 189 -4.66 5.47 1.08
N LEU A 190 -5.85 5.82 1.55
CA LEU A 190 -6.33 5.49 2.90
C LEU A 190 -7.13 4.19 2.94
N GLU A 191 -7.67 3.74 1.81
CA GLU A 191 -8.32 2.44 1.73
C GLU A 191 -8.01 1.76 0.40
N ALA A 192 -7.81 0.46 0.42
CA ALA A 192 -7.72 -0.36 -0.78
C ALA A 192 -8.58 -1.62 -0.61
N ASP A 193 -9.51 -1.81 -1.53
CA ASP A 193 -10.31 -3.02 -1.65
C ASP A 193 -9.78 -3.86 -2.81
N ILE A 194 -9.34 -5.08 -2.50
CA ILE A 194 -8.84 -6.06 -3.45
C ILE A 194 -9.89 -7.17 -3.60
N ASN A 195 -10.39 -7.33 -4.82
CA ASN A 195 -11.39 -8.33 -5.22
C ASN A 195 -12.65 -8.33 -4.34
N ASP A 196 -13.29 -7.16 -4.22
CA ASP A 196 -14.61 -6.99 -3.58
C ASP A 196 -14.69 -7.51 -2.13
N GLY A 197 -13.64 -7.19 -1.36
CA GLY A 197 -13.48 -7.49 0.05
C GLY A 197 -12.72 -8.79 0.34
N ALA A 198 -12.03 -9.37 -0.65
CA ALA A 198 -11.12 -10.50 -0.40
C ALA A 198 -9.94 -10.08 0.47
N LEU A 199 -9.44 -8.86 0.26
CA LEU A 199 -8.56 -8.15 1.19
C LEU A 199 -8.96 -6.68 1.21
N LEU A 200 -9.40 -6.21 2.37
CA LEU A 200 -9.70 -4.80 2.61
C LEU A 200 -8.60 -4.22 3.50
N ILE A 201 -7.96 -3.16 3.03
CA ILE A 201 -6.93 -2.43 3.76
C ILE A 201 -7.48 -1.06 4.05
N THR A 202 -7.61 -0.67 5.32
CA THR A 202 -8.21 0.62 5.71
C THR A 202 -7.33 1.32 6.74
N ALA A 203 -7.07 2.61 6.55
CA ALA A 203 -6.39 3.45 7.53
C ALA A 203 -7.21 3.50 8.82
N ASP A 204 -6.62 3.03 9.90
CA ASP A 204 -7.23 2.97 11.22
C ASP A 204 -6.76 4.14 12.09
N ARG A 205 -5.49 4.55 11.96
CA ARG A 205 -4.93 5.68 12.69
C ARG A 205 -3.91 6.43 11.86
N ILE A 206 -4.03 7.75 11.81
CA ILE A 206 -3.07 8.65 11.14
C ILE A 206 -2.44 9.54 12.21
N GLN A 207 -1.11 9.57 12.27
CA GLN A 207 -0.35 10.39 13.21
C GLN A 207 0.72 11.18 12.47
N LEU A 208 0.62 12.50 12.48
CA LEU A 208 1.67 13.39 11.99
C LEU A 208 2.69 13.59 13.10
N LYS A 209 3.83 12.91 12.98
CA LYS A 209 4.95 12.97 13.93
C LYS A 209 6.26 12.96 13.17
N LYS A 210 7.25 13.64 13.72
CA LYS A 210 8.61 13.57 13.20
C LYS A 210 9.14 12.16 13.36
N LEU A 211 9.62 11.57 12.27
CA LEU A 211 10.22 10.24 12.30
C LEU A 211 11.70 10.36 12.72
N THR A 212 12.21 9.32 13.38
CA THR A 212 13.59 9.28 13.87
C THR A 212 14.40 8.25 13.10
N ASN A 213 14.06 6.97 13.24
CA ASN A 213 14.81 5.84 12.69
C ASN A 213 13.90 4.85 11.94
N GLU A 214 12.59 5.10 11.88
CA GLU A 214 11.60 4.21 11.28
C GLU A 214 11.83 4.01 9.79
N LEU A 215 12.36 5.05 9.12
CA LEU A 215 12.79 5.03 7.73
C LEU A 215 14.22 4.50 7.55
N ASP A 216 14.91 3.93 8.54
CA ASP A 216 16.26 3.39 8.29
C ASP A 216 16.21 2.07 7.51
N LYS A 217 17.12 1.91 6.53
CA LYS A 217 17.25 0.63 5.83
C LYS A 217 17.69 -0.45 6.84
N PRO A 218 17.13 -1.67 6.76
CA PRO A 218 17.60 -2.75 7.63
C PRO A 218 19.10 -2.99 7.41
N LYS A 219 19.88 -2.95 8.50
CA LYS A 219 21.36 -3.01 8.47
C LYS A 219 21.91 -4.31 7.85
N LYS A 220 21.09 -5.36 7.80
CA LYS A 220 21.41 -6.65 7.16
C LYS A 220 20.18 -7.12 6.41
N VAL A 221 20.19 -7.00 5.09
CA VAL A 221 19.13 -7.56 4.26
C VAL A 221 19.57 -8.94 3.81
N LYS A 222 18.85 -9.98 4.24
CA LYS A 222 19.11 -11.36 3.84
C LYS A 222 18.11 -11.70 2.73
N GLY A 223 18.60 -11.86 1.51
CA GLY A 223 17.75 -12.26 0.38
C GLY A 223 18.53 -12.23 -0.92
N LYS A 224 17.97 -12.85 -1.96
CA LYS A 224 18.54 -12.75 -3.31
C LYS A 224 18.09 -11.43 -3.94
N HIS A 225 19.06 -10.63 -4.40
CA HIS A 225 18.76 -9.43 -5.18
C HIS A 225 18.21 -9.82 -6.56
N ILE A 226 17.08 -9.24 -6.94
CA ILE A 226 16.43 -9.41 -8.23
C ILE A 226 15.85 -8.06 -8.70
N THR A 227 15.56 -7.96 -9.99
CA THR A 227 14.87 -6.81 -10.60
C THR A 227 13.35 -6.95 -10.48
N GLU A 228 12.61 -5.85 -10.73
CA GLU A 228 11.14 -5.92 -10.75
C GLU A 228 10.62 -6.85 -11.84
N ALA A 229 11.31 -6.88 -12.99
CA ALA A 229 10.95 -7.76 -14.10
C ALA A 229 11.08 -9.24 -13.72
N GLU A 230 12.19 -9.63 -13.08
CA GLU A 230 12.40 -11.00 -12.59
C GLU A 230 11.39 -11.38 -11.51
N TYR A 231 11.01 -10.44 -10.63
CA TYR A 231 9.97 -10.69 -9.63
C TYR A 231 8.61 -10.97 -10.27
N ARG A 232 8.23 -10.16 -11.27
CA ARG A 232 6.98 -10.34 -12.03
C ARG A 232 6.94 -11.68 -12.76
N GLU A 233 8.04 -12.06 -13.42
CA GLU A 233 8.17 -13.36 -14.10
C GLU A 233 8.00 -14.52 -13.12
N LYS A 234 8.70 -14.49 -11.97
CA LYS A 234 8.57 -15.52 -10.92
C LYS A 234 7.16 -15.63 -10.36
N THR A 235 6.50 -14.50 -10.19
CA THR A 235 5.12 -14.44 -9.69
C THR A 235 4.17 -15.08 -10.69
N ASP A 236 4.30 -14.72 -11.97
CA ASP A 236 3.49 -15.28 -13.07
C ASP A 236 3.70 -16.78 -13.26
N GLU A 237 4.96 -17.25 -13.26
CA GLU A 237 5.30 -18.67 -13.32
C GLU A 237 4.67 -19.46 -12.16
N LEU A 238 4.80 -18.95 -10.93
CA LEU A 238 4.25 -19.58 -9.74
C LEU A 238 2.71 -19.65 -9.79
N ILE A 239 2.05 -18.58 -10.21
CA ILE A 239 0.59 -18.57 -10.36
C ILE A 239 0.16 -19.59 -11.41
N LYS A 240 0.86 -19.67 -12.55
CA LYS A 240 0.59 -20.68 -13.59
C LYS A 240 0.79 -22.12 -13.09
N GLU A 241 1.82 -22.36 -12.28
CA GLU A 241 2.06 -23.67 -11.65
C GLU A 241 0.93 -24.04 -10.69
N LYS A 242 0.57 -23.12 -9.78
CA LYS A 242 -0.50 -23.34 -8.80
C LYS A 242 -1.86 -23.51 -9.47
N ARG A 243 -2.11 -22.79 -10.55
CA ARG A 243 -3.30 -22.97 -11.41
C ARG A 243 -3.38 -24.37 -12.02
N LYS A 244 -2.28 -24.89 -12.55
CA LYS A 244 -2.23 -26.26 -13.10
C LYS A 244 -2.41 -27.34 -12.03
N ALA A 245 -1.93 -27.07 -10.82
CA ALA A 245 -2.07 -27.95 -9.67
C ALA A 245 -3.43 -27.82 -8.95
N GLU A 246 -4.30 -26.90 -9.37
CA GLU A 246 -5.55 -26.57 -8.68
C GLU A 246 -5.34 -26.17 -7.21
N GLU A 247 -4.24 -25.44 -6.94
CA GLU A 247 -3.88 -24.94 -5.62
C GLU A 247 -4.05 -23.42 -5.56
N ALA A 248 -4.38 -22.88 -4.39
CA ALA A 248 -4.42 -21.44 -4.16
C ALA A 248 -2.99 -20.85 -4.21
N TRP A 249 -2.73 -19.93 -5.16
CA TRP A 249 -1.41 -19.31 -5.32
C TRP A 249 -1.01 -18.45 -4.12
N PHE A 250 -1.98 -17.88 -3.41
CA PHE A 250 -1.78 -16.99 -2.28
C PHE A 250 -1.32 -17.68 -0.99
N TRP A 251 -1.16 -19.00 -1.00
CA TRP A 251 -0.42 -19.72 0.03
C TRP A 251 1.10 -19.52 -0.09
N ALA A 252 1.58 -19.20 -1.29
CA ALA A 252 3.01 -19.06 -1.58
C ALA A 252 3.44 -17.60 -1.81
N LEU A 253 2.47 -16.70 -1.94
CA LEU A 253 2.64 -15.30 -2.28
C LEU A 253 1.73 -14.45 -1.39
N ARG A 254 2.21 -13.26 -1.02
CA ARG A 254 1.35 -12.23 -0.43
C ARG A 254 0.24 -11.88 -1.42
N TYR A 255 -1.01 -12.05 -0.98
CA TYR A 255 -2.22 -11.72 -1.75
C TYR A 255 -2.16 -10.26 -2.16
#